data_AF-A0A926XKE0-F1
#
_entry.id   AF-A0A926XKE0-F1
#
_cell.length_a   1.000
_cell.length_b   1.000
_cell.length_c   1.000
_cell.angle_alpha   90.00
_cell.angle_beta   90.00
_cell.angle_gamma   90.00
#
_symmetry.space_group_name_H-M   'P 1'
#
loop_
_entity.id
_entity.type
_entity.pdbx_description
1 polymer ?
#
loop_
_entity_poly.entity_id
_entity_poly.type
_entity_poly.pdbx_seq_one_letter_code
_entity_poly.pdbx_strand_id
1 'polypeptide(L)'
;MSIRVSNVTTSKMRSLQGSLLFLSAALLASGTARAEDALPSDISTVLEEIQQYSSEQGQTVQGASKFRDVRPTDWAFQALDDLIKRYDCLVGYPDGTFRGNRPLTRYEFAAGLNACLNQIERLIGSATNLVTREDLEILRRLLQEFETELASLGARVDNLEARTVFLEDHQFSTTTKLVGEVSMGLTSLFSGDDFQGNDLDEQTLFGARSRLEFHSSFSGKDTLMIRLQANGLGNFNDVTGTPEGSLGIATGTGNSLGIDALNYRFPLGDNTSVFVAAAGATTNDIANTITPFDGSDGATLAPSYFATRNSVYYIPNGAGIGIQHAFSDFLEVSAGYFASEANDPGPGKGLFNGPYGLFGQITVNPTENITLAFAYANGYNNDPGVGSNRANLRSFVESQFGASLPISSNTYTALASFQINPGLILGGWVGYTTTRTLAEVEVSDPLGTGTVTLGRGDYRAWNWAAMAAFPDLGKEGSMGGLIFGMEPKVTGATSNINDVIGTDPSTSFHIEGFYQYPINDNISITPAIMWLTAPDHNASNNDILIGIIRTTFSF
;
A
#
# COMPACT_ATOMS: atom_id res chain seq x y z
N MET A 1 -61.59 22.40 -5.59
CA MET A 1 -62.01 23.45 -4.65
C MET A 1 -60.99 23.50 -3.52
N SER A 2 -60.37 24.67 -3.32
CA SER A 2 -59.48 25.18 -2.23
C SER A 2 -58.95 24.22 -1.15
N ILE A 3 -57.63 24.11 -0.88
CA ILE A 3 -56.61 25.07 -0.38
C ILE A 3 -56.47 25.07 1.17
N ARG A 4 -55.18 24.96 1.62
CA ARG A 4 -54.51 25.43 2.88
C ARG A 4 -54.66 24.64 4.20
N VAL A 5 -53.70 24.60 5.15
CA VAL A 5 -52.24 24.88 5.31
C VAL A 5 -51.88 24.65 6.81
N SER A 6 -50.60 24.37 7.11
CA SER A 6 -49.86 24.61 8.40
C SER A 6 -50.29 23.87 9.68
N ASN A 7 -49.48 23.64 10.73
CA ASN A 7 -48.03 23.43 11.01
C ASN A 7 -47.94 23.26 12.55
N VAL A 8 -46.97 22.47 13.07
CA VAL A 8 -46.28 22.63 14.38
C VAL A 8 -47.13 22.28 15.65
N THR A 9 -46.74 21.47 16.65
CA THR A 9 -45.58 21.62 17.57
C THR A 9 -45.46 20.42 18.55
N THR A 10 -44.22 20.08 18.92
CA THR A 10 -43.70 19.61 20.24
C THR A 10 -44.22 18.34 20.93
N SER A 11 -43.30 17.40 21.17
CA SER A 11 -43.17 16.68 22.44
C SER A 11 -41.69 16.35 22.70
N LYS A 12 -41.21 16.71 23.89
CA LYS A 12 -39.80 16.69 24.34
C LYS A 12 -39.67 15.67 25.48
N MET A 13 -38.52 14.97 25.49
CA MET A 13 -37.80 14.38 26.64
C MET A 13 -38.46 13.25 27.46
N ARG A 14 -37.81 12.08 27.47
CA ARG A 14 -37.03 11.54 28.62
C ARG A 14 -36.37 10.19 28.31
N SER A 15 -35.24 9.95 29.00
CA SER A 15 -34.38 8.75 29.02
C SER A 15 -33.44 8.62 27.80
N LEU A 16 -32.15 8.32 27.91
CA LEU A 16 -31.39 7.59 28.93
C LEU A 16 -30.09 8.33 29.32
N GLN A 17 -29.79 8.31 30.62
CA GLN A 17 -28.42 8.26 31.12
C GLN A 17 -27.85 6.86 30.83
N GLY A 18 -26.60 6.76 30.38
CA GLY A 18 -25.88 5.50 30.36
C GLY A 18 -24.65 5.55 29.45
N SER A 19 -23.48 5.41 30.07
CA SER A 19 -22.25 4.89 29.43
C SER A 19 -21.38 5.89 28.66
N LEU A 20 -20.85 6.90 29.37
CA LEU A 20 -19.49 7.40 29.12
C LEU A 20 -18.56 6.65 30.08
N LEU A 21 -17.56 5.94 29.54
CA LEU A 21 -16.26 5.59 30.15
C LEU A 21 -15.78 4.30 29.47
N PHE A 22 -14.78 4.40 28.58
CA PHE A 22 -13.70 3.43 28.36
C PHE A 22 -12.84 3.91 27.20
N LEU A 23 -11.87 4.79 27.46
CA LEU A 23 -10.66 4.90 26.63
C LEU A 23 -9.56 5.66 27.37
N SER A 24 -8.84 4.96 28.25
CA SER A 24 -7.57 5.46 28.81
C SER A 24 -6.84 4.35 29.58
N ALA A 25 -5.93 3.64 28.89
CA ALA A 25 -4.70 3.08 29.47
C ALA A 25 -3.97 2.22 28.42
N ALA A 26 -2.83 2.70 27.92
CA ALA A 26 -1.63 1.89 27.63
C ALA A 26 -0.62 2.72 26.82
N LEU A 27 0.17 3.58 27.48
CA LEU A 27 1.46 4.02 26.95
C LEU A 27 2.38 4.32 28.14
N LEU A 28 3.67 3.97 27.97
CA LEU A 28 4.84 4.21 28.84
C LEU A 28 5.30 3.01 29.70
N ALA A 29 6.20 2.20 29.12
CA ALA A 29 7.37 1.67 29.83
C ALA A 29 8.39 1.11 28.83
N SER A 30 9.41 1.89 28.48
CA SER A 30 10.66 1.35 27.95
C SER A 30 11.81 2.30 28.28
N GLY A 31 12.60 1.91 29.28
CA GLY A 31 13.90 2.49 29.56
C GLY A 31 14.88 1.36 29.79
N THR A 32 16.01 1.36 29.08
CA THR A 32 17.21 0.61 29.46
C THR A 32 18.45 1.37 29.01
N ALA A 33 19.42 1.40 29.92
CA ALA A 33 20.65 2.16 29.91
C ALA A 33 21.76 1.55 29.02
N ARG A 34 22.78 2.38 28.76
CA ARG A 34 24.05 2.04 28.10
C ARG A 34 25.01 1.34 29.08
N ALA A 35 25.88 0.49 28.56
CA ALA A 35 27.15 0.13 29.17
C ALA A 35 28.23 0.01 28.08
N GLU A 36 29.34 0.74 28.27
CA GLU A 36 30.63 0.56 27.59
C GLU A 36 31.41 -0.55 28.29
N ASP A 37 32.18 -1.34 27.54
CA ASP A 37 33.32 -2.10 28.10
C ASP A 37 34.50 -2.10 27.11
N ALA A 38 35.69 -1.92 27.68
CA ALA A 38 36.97 -1.75 27.01
C ALA A 38 37.71 -3.10 26.81
N LEU A 39 38.48 -3.21 25.72
CA LEU A 39 39.42 -4.31 25.44
C LEU A 39 40.78 -4.10 26.12
N PRO A 40 41.48 -5.19 26.49
CA PRO A 40 42.92 -5.23 26.21
C PRO A 40 43.45 -6.54 25.60
N SER A 41 44.53 -6.34 24.87
CA SER A 41 45.49 -7.22 24.18
C SER A 41 46.18 -8.29 25.02
N ASP A 42 46.47 -9.47 24.44
CA ASP A 42 47.85 -9.94 24.14
C ASP A 42 47.86 -11.31 23.42
N ILE A 43 48.34 -11.37 22.17
CA ILE A 43 48.50 -12.62 21.38
C ILE A 43 49.98 -13.08 21.39
N SER A 44 50.88 -12.27 21.94
CA SER A 44 52.32 -12.53 21.91
C SER A 44 52.79 -13.59 22.90
N THR A 45 52.06 -13.77 24.00
CA THR A 45 52.35 -14.74 25.08
C THR A 45 52.06 -16.19 24.69
N VAL A 46 51.16 -16.42 23.72
CA VAL A 46 50.77 -17.78 23.27
C VAL A 46 51.82 -18.39 22.31
N LEU A 47 52.59 -17.55 21.61
CA LEU A 47 53.57 -18.00 20.62
C LEU A 47 54.91 -18.45 21.25
N GLU A 48 55.25 -17.95 22.44
CA GLU A 48 56.45 -18.38 23.18
C GLU A 48 56.27 -19.74 23.87
N GLU A 49 55.06 -20.07 24.34
CA GLU A 49 54.78 -21.38 24.96
C GLU A 49 54.82 -22.55 23.97
N ILE A 50 54.51 -22.33 22.68
CA ILE A 50 54.48 -23.40 21.67
C ILE A 50 55.88 -23.85 21.24
N GLN A 51 56.88 -22.95 21.25
CA GLN A 51 58.25 -23.29 20.85
C GLN A 51 58.97 -24.17 21.88
N GLN A 52 58.57 -24.09 23.15
CA GLN A 52 59.22 -24.78 24.26
C GLN A 52 58.83 -26.28 24.38
N TYR A 53 57.81 -26.74 23.64
CA TYR A 53 57.41 -28.16 23.61
C TYR A 53 58.10 -28.99 22.51
N SER A 54 58.95 -28.38 21.66
CA SER A 54 59.52 -29.06 20.48
C SER A 54 60.87 -29.76 20.68
N SER A 55 61.43 -29.77 21.90
CA SER A 55 62.71 -30.40 22.16
C SER A 55 62.70 -31.25 23.43
N GLU A 56 62.30 -32.52 23.31
CA GLU A 56 63.00 -33.63 23.94
C GLU A 56 62.45 -35.01 23.52
N GLN A 57 63.39 -35.88 23.12
CA GLN A 57 63.35 -37.36 23.11
C GLN A 57 62.52 -38.09 22.05
N GLY A 58 63.24 -38.72 21.11
CA GLY A 58 62.71 -39.79 20.28
C GLY A 58 62.68 -41.13 21.01
N GLN A 59 61.53 -41.81 20.96
CA GLN A 59 61.41 -43.28 20.92
C GLN A 59 59.99 -43.71 20.50
N THR A 60 59.92 -44.65 19.55
CA THR A 60 58.75 -45.38 19.02
C THR A 60 57.61 -44.54 18.42
N VAL A 61 57.43 -44.63 17.09
CA VAL A 61 56.27 -44.05 16.37
C VAL A 61 55.01 -44.83 16.76
N GLN A 62 54.34 -44.44 17.85
CA GLN A 62 52.98 -44.83 18.15
C GLN A 62 52.07 -43.63 17.86
N GLY A 63 51.27 -43.70 16.79
CA GLY A 63 50.43 -42.57 16.35
C GLY A 63 50.02 -42.65 14.88
N ALA A 64 49.34 -41.61 14.38
CA ALA A 64 48.88 -41.52 12.99
C ALA A 64 50.01 -41.50 11.96
N SER A 65 51.22 -41.14 12.39
CA SER A 65 52.45 -41.18 11.61
C SER A 65 52.90 -42.61 11.22
N LYS A 66 52.21 -43.66 11.69
CA LYS A 66 52.38 -45.04 11.19
C LYS A 66 51.83 -45.25 9.77
N PHE A 67 50.92 -44.38 9.31
CA PHE A 67 50.33 -44.46 7.98
C PHE A 67 51.10 -43.59 6.98
N ARG A 68 51.45 -44.17 5.83
CA ARG A 68 52.28 -43.49 4.81
C ARG A 68 51.60 -42.29 4.14
N ASP A 69 50.28 -42.23 4.19
CA ASP A 69 49.43 -41.26 3.51
C ASP A 69 48.77 -40.26 4.46
N VAL A 70 49.19 -40.20 5.72
CA VAL A 70 48.70 -39.27 6.75
C VAL A 70 49.84 -38.37 7.23
N ARG A 71 49.72 -37.06 7.00
CA ARG A 71 50.74 -36.05 7.32
C ARG A 71 50.34 -35.26 8.56
N PRO A 72 51.29 -34.78 9.39
CA PRO A 72 50.99 -33.92 10.54
C PRO A 72 50.16 -32.66 10.24
N THR A 73 50.17 -32.21 8.98
CA THR A 73 49.41 -31.05 8.50
C THR A 73 47.97 -31.38 8.08
N ASP A 74 47.60 -32.66 8.00
CA ASP A 74 46.25 -33.04 7.58
C ASP A 74 45.25 -32.72 8.70
N TRP A 75 44.11 -32.12 8.37
CA TRP A 75 43.09 -31.73 9.36
C TRP A 75 42.62 -32.89 10.26
N ALA A 76 42.63 -34.11 9.72
CA ALA A 76 42.25 -35.32 10.42
C ALA A 76 43.40 -35.96 11.22
N PHE A 77 44.63 -35.45 11.12
CA PHE A 77 45.82 -36.04 11.74
C PHE A 77 45.64 -36.21 13.24
N GLN A 78 45.18 -35.16 13.94
CA GLN A 78 44.99 -35.19 15.39
C GLN A 78 43.93 -36.23 15.80
N ALA A 79 42.81 -36.31 15.08
CA ALA A 79 41.75 -37.28 15.36
C ALA A 79 42.22 -38.73 15.13
N LEU A 80 42.98 -38.98 14.06
CA LEU A 80 43.57 -40.28 13.78
C LEU A 80 44.62 -40.66 14.82
N ASP A 81 45.42 -39.68 15.26
CA ASP A 81 46.49 -39.87 16.24
C ASP A 81 45.91 -40.22 17.61
N ASP A 82 44.86 -39.52 18.04
CA ASP A 82 44.13 -39.82 19.28
C ASP A 82 43.48 -41.20 19.25
N LEU A 83 42.85 -41.59 18.12
CA LEU A 83 42.22 -42.90 17.98
C LEU A 83 43.22 -44.07 18.04
N ILE A 84 44.44 -43.87 17.53
CA ILE A 84 45.52 -44.88 17.59
C ILE A 84 46.15 -44.91 18.97
N LYS A 85 46.52 -43.76 19.54
CA LYS A 85 47.24 -43.70 20.81
C LYS A 85 46.37 -44.05 22.00
N ARG A 86 45.10 -43.61 22.01
CA ARG A 86 44.21 -43.77 23.18
C ARG A 86 43.42 -45.08 23.15
N TYR A 87 42.98 -45.50 21.97
CA TYR A 87 42.05 -46.61 21.84
C TYR A 87 42.60 -47.80 21.06
N ASP A 88 43.73 -47.64 20.36
CA ASP A 88 44.35 -48.64 19.47
C ASP A 88 43.33 -49.36 18.56
N CYS A 89 42.33 -48.60 18.09
CA CYS A 89 41.14 -49.14 17.47
C CYS A 89 41.11 -48.96 15.93
N LEU A 90 42.14 -48.31 15.39
CA LEU A 90 42.33 -48.06 13.96
C LEU A 90 43.45 -48.92 13.38
N VAL A 91 43.05 -49.84 12.53
CA VAL A 91 43.94 -50.67 11.71
C VAL A 91 43.86 -50.13 10.27
N GLY A 92 45.01 -49.71 9.74
CA GLY A 92 45.10 -49.30 8.33
C GLY A 92 45.06 -50.50 7.39
N TYR A 93 45.22 -50.24 6.10
CA TYR A 93 45.30 -51.29 5.09
C TYR A 93 46.63 -52.05 5.22
N PRO A 94 46.70 -53.32 4.75
CA PRO A 94 47.92 -54.13 4.81
C PRO A 94 49.15 -53.51 4.13
N ASP A 95 48.94 -52.53 3.24
CA ASP A 95 49.98 -51.76 2.56
C ASP A 95 50.53 -50.59 3.39
N GLY A 96 50.06 -50.42 4.64
CA GLY A 96 50.49 -49.36 5.56
C GLY A 96 49.86 -48.00 5.30
N THR A 97 48.70 -47.94 4.63
CA THR A 97 47.95 -46.70 4.34
C THR A 97 46.64 -46.60 5.13
N PHE A 98 46.10 -45.39 5.30
CA PHE A 98 44.77 -45.13 5.86
C PHE A 98 43.70 -44.91 4.77
N ARG A 99 44.12 -44.47 3.57
CA ARG A 99 43.31 -44.15 2.40
C ARG A 99 42.22 -43.11 2.67
N GLY A 100 42.55 -42.04 3.40
CA GLY A 100 41.60 -40.96 3.73
C GLY A 100 41.07 -40.17 2.53
N ASN A 101 41.76 -40.20 1.39
CA ASN A 101 41.40 -39.46 0.18
C ASN A 101 40.42 -40.21 -0.76
N ARG A 102 39.84 -41.33 -0.33
CA ARG A 102 38.81 -42.06 -1.11
C ARG A 102 37.48 -42.11 -0.36
N PRO A 103 36.34 -42.06 -1.07
CA PRO A 103 35.05 -42.30 -0.43
C PRO A 103 34.98 -43.72 0.13
N LEU A 104 34.44 -43.83 1.33
CA LEU A 104 34.24 -45.07 2.08
C LEU A 104 32.81 -45.57 1.86
N THR A 105 32.59 -46.87 1.68
CA THR A 105 31.24 -47.43 1.64
C THR A 105 30.61 -47.46 3.03
N ARG A 106 29.28 -47.39 3.12
CA ARG A 106 28.55 -47.51 4.41
C ARG A 106 28.89 -48.79 5.17
N TYR A 107 29.21 -49.88 4.44
CA TYR A 107 29.63 -51.16 5.03
C TYR A 107 31.05 -51.12 5.58
N GLU A 108 31.99 -50.50 4.87
CA GLU A 108 33.36 -50.32 5.37
C GLU A 108 33.38 -49.41 6.60
N PHE A 109 32.55 -48.35 6.63
CA PHE A 109 32.36 -47.51 7.81
C PHE A 109 31.80 -48.28 9.00
N ALA A 110 30.71 -49.02 8.80
CA ALA A 110 30.07 -49.78 9.87
C ALA A 110 31.00 -50.87 10.43
N ALA A 111 31.80 -51.53 9.57
CA ALA A 111 32.77 -52.53 10.01
C ALA A 111 33.90 -51.91 10.83
N GLY A 112 34.45 -50.77 10.39
CA GLY A 112 35.48 -50.03 11.13
C GLY A 112 34.97 -49.49 12.46
N LEU A 113 33.77 -48.91 12.48
CA LEU A 113 33.11 -48.43 13.70
C LEU A 113 32.85 -49.57 14.68
N ASN A 114 32.31 -50.70 14.21
CA ASN A 114 32.07 -51.87 15.05
C ASN A 114 33.37 -52.45 15.63
N ALA A 115 34.44 -52.53 14.84
CA ALA A 115 35.74 -52.95 15.34
C ALA A 115 36.27 -52.00 16.43
N CYS A 116 36.12 -50.68 16.22
CA CYS A 116 36.56 -49.72 17.21
C CYS A 116 35.71 -49.74 18.49
N LEU A 117 34.38 -49.88 18.37
CA LEU A 117 33.48 -50.03 19.52
C LEU A 117 33.79 -51.27 20.34
N ASN A 118 34.07 -52.42 19.70
CA ASN A 118 34.50 -53.63 20.42
C ASN A 118 35.82 -53.44 21.18
N GLN A 119 36.76 -52.69 20.61
CA GLN A 119 38.03 -52.38 21.28
C GLN A 119 37.82 -51.41 22.45
N ILE A 120 36.93 -50.43 22.28
CA ILE A 120 36.52 -49.52 23.36
C ILE A 120 35.78 -50.29 24.46
N GLU A 121 34.88 -51.21 24.15
CA GLU A 121 34.22 -52.08 25.13
C GLU A 121 35.22 -52.95 25.89
N ARG A 122 36.26 -53.46 25.22
CA ARG A 122 37.36 -54.15 25.88
C ARG A 122 38.17 -53.25 26.78
N LEU A 123 38.48 -52.02 26.33
CA LEU A 123 39.19 -51.03 27.14
C LEU A 123 38.36 -50.65 28.36
N ILE A 124 37.06 -50.38 28.20
CA ILE A 124 36.11 -50.09 29.28
C ILE A 124 35.98 -51.30 30.22
N GLY A 125 35.91 -52.53 29.70
CA GLY A 125 35.89 -53.77 30.49
C GLY A 125 37.19 -54.05 31.25
N SER A 126 38.31 -53.43 30.83
CA SER A 126 39.62 -53.50 31.50
C SER A 126 40.00 -52.23 32.28
N ALA A 127 39.24 -51.15 32.13
CA ALA A 127 39.48 -49.84 32.74
C ALA A 127 38.68 -49.71 34.05
N THR A 128 39.00 -50.54 35.03
CA THR A 128 38.84 -50.14 36.42
C THR A 128 39.94 -49.11 36.74
N ASN A 129 39.84 -47.89 36.22
CA ASN A 129 40.61 -46.74 36.70
C ASN A 129 39.92 -45.42 36.38
N LEU A 130 39.14 -45.00 37.37
CA LEU A 130 38.97 -43.64 37.89
C LEU A 130 38.66 -42.53 36.87
N VAL A 131 37.36 -42.30 36.68
CA VAL A 131 36.83 -40.94 36.53
C VAL A 131 37.52 -40.05 37.56
N THR A 132 38.30 -39.06 37.12
CA THR A 132 38.97 -38.16 38.06
C THR A 132 37.92 -37.31 38.77
N ARG A 133 38.24 -36.81 39.97
CA ARG A 133 37.32 -35.94 40.70
C ARG A 133 37.01 -34.67 39.90
N GLU A 134 38.00 -34.12 39.19
CA GLU A 134 37.82 -32.99 38.28
C GLU A 134 36.85 -33.30 37.12
N ASP A 135 36.92 -34.45 36.47
CA ASP A 135 36.02 -34.80 35.35
C ASP A 135 34.57 -34.92 35.81
N LEU A 136 34.35 -35.47 37.02
CA LEU A 136 33.03 -35.49 37.65
C LEU A 136 32.51 -34.09 37.95
N GLU A 137 33.40 -33.15 38.25
CA GLU A 137 33.05 -31.76 38.55
C GLU A 137 32.72 -30.97 37.28
N ILE A 138 33.46 -31.19 36.19
CA ILE A 138 33.17 -30.63 34.86
C ILE A 138 31.85 -31.19 34.32
N LEU A 139 31.63 -32.51 34.40
CA LEU A 139 30.37 -33.11 33.99
C LEU A 139 29.19 -32.63 34.85
N ARG A 140 29.37 -32.50 36.17
CA ARG A 140 28.35 -31.91 37.04
C ARG A 140 28.05 -30.46 36.67
N ARG A 141 29.07 -29.67 36.36
CA ARG A 141 28.92 -28.28 35.94
C ARG A 141 28.22 -28.17 34.58
N LEU A 142 28.61 -29.00 33.61
CA LEU A 142 27.94 -29.06 32.31
C LEU A 142 26.50 -29.55 32.45
N LEU A 143 26.22 -30.57 33.26
CA LEU A 143 24.86 -31.03 33.54
C LEU A 143 24.02 -29.93 34.21
N GLN A 144 24.62 -29.17 35.13
CA GLN A 144 23.94 -28.05 35.78
C GLN A 144 23.70 -26.87 34.82
N GLU A 145 24.66 -26.58 33.93
CA GLU A 145 24.50 -25.60 32.85
C GLU A 145 23.45 -26.05 31.82
N PHE A 146 23.41 -27.35 31.47
CA PHE A 146 22.38 -27.94 30.61
C PHE A 146 20.99 -27.95 31.26
N GLU A 147 20.88 -28.27 32.54
CA GLU A 147 19.61 -28.17 33.29
C GLU A 147 19.11 -26.73 33.32
N THR A 148 20.00 -25.76 33.53
CA THR A 148 19.67 -24.34 33.51
C THR A 148 19.21 -23.90 32.11
N GLU A 149 19.90 -24.32 31.05
CA GLU A 149 19.52 -24.03 29.66
C GLU A 149 18.22 -24.73 29.25
N LEU A 150 17.98 -25.97 29.68
CA LEU A 150 16.73 -26.69 29.41
C LEU A 150 15.56 -26.05 30.14
N ALA A 151 15.74 -25.59 31.38
CA ALA A 151 14.73 -24.84 32.10
C ALA A 151 14.43 -23.49 31.43
N SER A 152 15.47 -22.80 30.95
CA SER A 152 15.35 -21.56 30.15
C SER A 152 14.60 -21.81 28.85
N LEU A 153 14.93 -22.89 28.12
CA LEU A 153 14.25 -23.27 26.89
C LEU A 153 12.80 -23.66 27.16
N GLY A 154 12.52 -24.42 28.22
CA GLY A 154 11.17 -24.76 28.66
C GLY A 154 10.34 -23.52 28.97
N ALA A 155 10.88 -22.58 29.75
CA ALA A 155 10.21 -21.31 30.03
C ALA A 155 9.96 -20.46 28.77
N ARG A 156 10.87 -20.50 27.78
CA ARG A 156 10.68 -19.84 26.49
C ARG A 156 9.59 -20.53 25.66
N VAL A 157 9.55 -21.87 25.65
CA VAL A 157 8.51 -22.66 24.97
C VAL A 157 7.16 -22.41 25.62
N ASP A 158 7.05 -22.49 26.95
CA ASP A 158 5.82 -22.19 27.68
C ASP A 158 5.34 -20.76 27.44
N ASN A 159 6.26 -19.79 27.38
CA ASN A 159 5.93 -18.41 27.04
C ASN A 159 5.42 -18.27 25.59
N LEU A 160 6.04 -18.97 24.65
CA LEU A 160 5.62 -18.98 23.25
C LEU A 160 4.27 -19.68 23.09
N GLU A 161 4.04 -20.82 23.75
CA GLU A 161 2.75 -21.52 23.76
C GLU A 161 1.66 -20.63 24.38
N ALA A 162 1.92 -19.99 25.51
CA ALA A 162 0.97 -19.05 26.13
C ALA A 162 0.68 -17.85 25.22
N ARG A 163 1.68 -17.32 24.51
CA ARG A 163 1.48 -16.25 23.51
C ARG A 163 0.68 -16.75 22.31
N THR A 164 0.92 -17.97 21.84
CA THR A 164 0.17 -18.59 20.73
C THR A 164 -1.29 -18.78 21.13
N VAL A 165 -1.58 -19.39 22.29
CA VAL A 165 -2.94 -19.56 22.80
C VAL A 165 -3.64 -18.21 22.99
N PHE A 166 -2.95 -17.22 23.56
CA PHE A 166 -3.50 -15.88 23.69
C PHE A 166 -3.84 -15.25 22.33
N LEU A 167 -2.97 -15.39 21.33
CA LEU A 167 -3.21 -14.89 19.98
C LEU A 167 -4.34 -15.64 19.27
N GLU A 168 -4.44 -16.95 19.45
CA GLU A 168 -5.55 -17.77 18.91
C GLU A 168 -6.89 -17.37 19.54
N ASP A 169 -6.93 -17.18 20.87
CA ASP A 169 -8.15 -16.80 21.61
C ASP A 169 -8.60 -15.36 21.34
N HIS A 170 -7.70 -14.47 20.90
CA HIS A 170 -7.99 -13.04 20.68
C HIS A 170 -7.95 -12.63 19.20
N GLN A 171 -7.87 -13.57 18.26
CA GLN A 171 -8.00 -13.27 16.83
C GLN A 171 -9.48 -13.07 16.45
N PHE A 172 -9.79 -11.92 15.83
CA PHE A 172 -11.10 -11.66 15.24
C PHE A 172 -11.46 -12.70 14.17
N SER A 173 -10.45 -13.18 13.43
CA SER A 173 -10.50 -14.29 12.48
C SER A 173 -9.06 -14.66 12.12
N THR A 174 -8.78 -15.95 11.87
CA THR A 174 -7.48 -16.40 11.35
C THR A 174 -7.26 -16.01 9.89
N THR A 175 -8.35 -15.69 9.16
CA THR A 175 -8.32 -15.38 7.73
C THR A 175 -8.67 -13.93 7.41
N THR A 176 -9.29 -13.20 8.34
CA THR A 176 -9.81 -11.84 8.12
C THR A 176 -9.10 -10.80 8.99
N LYS A 177 -8.60 -9.74 8.37
CA LYS A 177 -8.08 -8.53 9.03
C LYS A 177 -9.06 -7.38 8.85
N LEU A 178 -9.31 -6.64 9.92
CA LEU A 178 -10.03 -5.36 9.89
C LEU A 178 -9.01 -4.23 9.77
N VAL A 179 -9.27 -3.27 8.89
CA VAL A 179 -8.56 -1.99 8.80
C VAL A 179 -9.59 -0.87 8.92
N GLY A 180 -9.39 0.04 9.87
CA GLY A 180 -10.24 1.19 10.09
C GLY A 180 -9.57 2.50 9.71
N GLU A 181 -10.33 3.41 9.10
CA GLU A 181 -9.91 4.78 8.82
C GLU A 181 -11.04 5.76 9.17
N VAL A 182 -10.72 6.81 9.91
CA VAL A 182 -11.62 7.95 10.15
C VAL A 182 -10.90 9.24 9.81
N SER A 183 -11.44 10.01 8.86
CA SER A 183 -10.90 11.30 8.44
C SER A 183 -11.88 12.40 8.77
N MET A 184 -11.51 13.30 9.68
CA MET A 184 -12.28 14.48 10.06
C MET A 184 -11.71 15.71 9.35
N GLY A 185 -12.53 16.44 8.61
CA GLY A 185 -12.12 17.65 7.89
C GLY A 185 -12.83 18.88 8.42
N LEU A 186 -12.07 19.89 8.81
CA LEU A 186 -12.54 21.27 8.94
C LEU A 186 -12.06 22.03 7.70
N THR A 187 -12.98 22.46 6.85
CA THR A 187 -12.64 23.11 5.58
C THR A 187 -13.44 24.39 5.39
N SER A 188 -12.84 25.40 4.77
CA SER A 188 -13.49 26.68 4.52
C SER A 188 -13.23 27.14 3.08
N LEU A 189 -14.28 27.62 2.42
CA LEU A 189 -14.18 28.44 1.22
C LEU A 189 -14.14 29.90 1.66
N PHE A 190 -13.01 30.56 1.43
CA PHE A 190 -12.75 31.91 1.94
C PHE A 190 -13.14 33.03 0.98
N SER A 191 -13.12 32.75 -0.32
CA SER A 191 -13.43 33.71 -1.38
C SER A 191 -13.70 33.00 -2.69
N GLY A 192 -14.26 33.74 -3.64
CA GLY A 192 -14.37 33.36 -5.05
C GLY A 192 -15.78 33.57 -5.57
N ASP A 193 -15.95 33.39 -6.86
CA ASP A 193 -17.28 33.40 -7.48
C ASP A 193 -17.72 31.97 -7.83
N ASP A 194 -19.04 31.77 -7.90
CA ASP A 194 -19.60 30.57 -8.53
C ASP A 194 -19.33 30.56 -10.06
N PHE A 195 -19.65 29.45 -10.72
CA PHE A 195 -19.45 29.32 -12.16
C PHE A 195 -20.25 30.34 -13.01
N GLN A 196 -21.27 30.99 -12.43
CA GLN A 196 -22.09 32.03 -13.06
C GLN A 196 -21.54 33.45 -12.80
N GLY A 197 -20.48 33.59 -12.00
CA GLY A 197 -19.88 34.88 -11.65
C GLY A 197 -20.58 35.59 -10.47
N ASN A 198 -21.33 34.87 -9.64
CA ASN A 198 -21.89 35.41 -8.41
C ASN A 198 -20.89 35.24 -7.26
N ASP A 199 -20.69 36.31 -6.48
CA ASP A 199 -19.84 36.29 -5.28
C ASP A 199 -20.33 35.24 -4.28
N LEU A 200 -19.39 34.45 -3.74
CA LEU A 200 -19.67 33.40 -2.77
C LEU A 200 -19.46 33.91 -1.34
N ASP A 201 -20.46 33.67 -0.50
CA ASP A 201 -20.30 33.83 0.94
C ASP A 201 -19.26 32.85 1.49
N GLU A 202 -18.49 33.26 2.50
CA GLU A 202 -17.58 32.35 3.22
C GLU A 202 -18.37 31.19 3.83
N GLN A 203 -17.99 29.96 3.48
CA GLN A 203 -18.63 28.74 3.99
C GLN A 203 -17.61 27.85 4.68
N THR A 204 -17.81 27.60 5.98
CA THR A 204 -17.01 26.63 6.74
C THR A 204 -17.80 25.36 6.99
N LEU A 205 -17.24 24.22 6.60
CA LEU A 205 -17.79 22.89 6.78
C LEU A 205 -16.95 22.09 7.78
N PHE A 206 -17.61 21.31 8.63
CA PHE A 206 -16.96 20.30 9.45
C PHE A 206 -17.71 18.98 9.31
N GLY A 207 -16.98 17.93 8.96
CA GLY A 207 -17.56 16.62 8.73
C GLY A 207 -16.50 15.54 8.81
N ALA A 208 -16.94 14.29 8.68
CA ALA A 208 -16.05 13.15 8.72
C ALA A 208 -16.45 12.07 7.71
N ARG A 209 -15.44 11.32 7.26
CA ARG A 209 -15.58 10.05 6.57
C ARG A 209 -15.06 8.94 7.47
N SER A 210 -15.83 7.86 7.59
CA SER A 210 -15.44 6.64 8.29
C SER A 210 -15.48 5.48 7.32
N ARG A 211 -14.40 4.69 7.27
CA ARG A 211 -14.21 3.56 6.38
C ARG A 211 -13.74 2.36 7.21
N LEU A 212 -14.38 1.21 7.00
CA LEU A 212 -14.01 -0.07 7.61
C LEU A 212 -13.81 -1.09 6.49
N GLU A 213 -12.64 -1.71 6.44
CA GLU A 213 -12.30 -2.71 5.44
C GLU A 213 -12.04 -4.06 6.09
N PHE A 214 -12.70 -5.09 5.57
CA PHE A 214 -12.48 -6.47 5.95
C PHE A 214 -11.73 -7.18 4.83
N HIS A 215 -10.49 -7.54 5.09
CA HIS A 215 -9.58 -8.23 4.16
C HIS A 215 -9.49 -9.69 4.55
N SER A 216 -10.11 -10.58 3.78
CA SER A 216 -10.11 -12.03 4.02
C SER A 216 -9.29 -12.79 3.00
N SER A 217 -8.45 -13.74 3.41
CA SER A 217 -7.67 -14.61 2.51
C SER A 217 -8.03 -16.08 2.71
N PHE A 218 -8.17 -16.83 1.61
CA PHE A 218 -8.55 -18.26 1.64
C PHE A 218 -7.43 -19.20 1.19
N SER A 219 -6.46 -18.68 0.44
CA SER A 219 -5.28 -19.39 -0.08
C SER A 219 -3.95 -18.83 0.47
N GLY A 220 -3.99 -17.69 1.16
CA GLY A 220 -2.80 -16.94 1.59
C GLY A 220 -2.20 -16.03 0.51
N LYS A 221 -2.70 -16.10 -0.73
CA LYS A 221 -2.27 -15.23 -1.84
C LYS A 221 -3.41 -14.40 -2.45
N ASP A 222 -4.64 -14.68 -2.06
CA ASP A 222 -5.86 -14.00 -2.49
C ASP A 222 -6.43 -13.12 -1.38
N THR A 223 -7.24 -12.13 -1.77
CA THR A 223 -7.89 -11.22 -0.84
C THR A 223 -9.31 -10.91 -1.31
N LEU A 224 -10.31 -11.23 -0.47
CA LEU A 224 -11.65 -10.68 -0.54
C LEU A 224 -11.71 -9.42 0.34
N MET A 225 -12.00 -8.28 -0.26
CA MET A 225 -12.17 -7.00 0.42
C MET A 225 -13.63 -6.61 0.45
N ILE A 226 -14.16 -6.36 1.65
CA ILE A 226 -15.45 -5.72 1.88
C ILE A 226 -15.19 -4.37 2.55
N ARG A 227 -15.57 -3.28 1.90
CA ARG A 227 -15.45 -1.92 2.44
C ARG A 227 -16.82 -1.37 2.80
N LEU A 228 -16.98 -0.97 4.05
CA LEU A 228 -18.12 -0.20 4.53
C LEU A 228 -17.72 1.25 4.70
N GLN A 229 -18.58 2.19 4.29
CA GLN A 229 -18.31 3.62 4.40
C GLN A 229 -19.54 4.39 4.84
N ALA A 230 -19.30 5.41 5.68
CA ALA A 230 -20.22 6.49 5.96
C ALA A 230 -19.46 7.81 5.86
N ASN A 231 -20.10 8.81 5.27
CA ASN A 231 -19.50 10.11 4.99
C ASN A 231 -20.51 11.25 5.17
N GLY A 232 -20.18 12.20 6.02
CA GLY A 232 -20.99 13.39 6.32
C GLY A 232 -20.37 14.71 5.89
N LEU A 233 -19.23 14.70 5.20
CA LEU A 233 -18.63 15.93 4.68
C LEU A 233 -19.24 16.27 3.31
N GLY A 234 -19.79 17.48 3.20
CA GLY A 234 -20.27 18.05 1.93
C GLY A 234 -19.14 18.59 1.06
N ASN A 235 -19.43 18.89 -0.19
CA ASN A 235 -18.47 19.40 -1.16
C ASN A 235 -18.83 20.85 -1.55
N PHE A 236 -17.81 21.68 -1.83
CA PHE A 236 -18.04 23.07 -2.22
C PHE A 236 -18.61 23.21 -3.63
N ASN A 237 -18.54 22.18 -4.48
CA ASN A 237 -19.20 22.20 -5.79
C ASN A 237 -20.71 22.46 -5.72
N ASP A 238 -21.37 22.18 -4.59
CA ASP A 238 -22.77 22.53 -4.33
C ASP A 238 -23.02 24.05 -4.33
N VAL A 239 -22.01 24.85 -3.99
CA VAL A 239 -22.07 26.33 -3.96
C VAL A 239 -21.27 26.98 -5.09
N THR A 240 -20.08 26.47 -5.42
CA THR A 240 -19.27 26.98 -6.53
C THR A 240 -19.89 26.63 -7.88
N GLY A 241 -20.72 25.58 -7.92
CA GLY A 241 -21.37 25.08 -9.13
C GLY A 241 -20.39 24.59 -10.19
N THR A 242 -19.15 24.28 -9.82
CA THR A 242 -18.14 23.65 -10.68
C THR A 242 -17.44 22.51 -9.94
N PRO A 243 -17.09 21.39 -10.60
CA PRO A 243 -16.31 20.32 -9.98
C PRO A 243 -14.88 20.69 -9.59
N GLU A 244 -14.32 21.80 -10.11
CA GLU A 244 -12.96 22.25 -9.80
C GLU A 244 -12.72 22.40 -8.28
N GLY A 245 -11.58 21.92 -7.81
CA GLY A 245 -11.22 21.99 -6.38
C GLY A 245 -12.01 21.06 -5.45
N SER A 246 -12.78 20.11 -5.99
CA SER A 246 -13.49 19.09 -5.20
C SER A 246 -12.55 18.36 -4.23
N LEU A 247 -13.01 18.15 -2.99
CA LEU A 247 -12.29 17.40 -1.97
C LEU A 247 -12.51 15.90 -2.14
N GLY A 248 -11.46 15.08 -2.08
CA GLY A 248 -11.56 13.63 -2.25
C GLY A 248 -12.40 12.93 -1.18
N ILE A 249 -12.36 13.43 0.06
CA ILE A 249 -13.18 12.92 1.16
C ILE A 249 -14.61 13.46 1.17
N ALA A 250 -15.02 14.32 0.24
CA ALA A 250 -16.36 14.92 0.23
C ALA A 250 -17.29 14.21 -0.76
N THR A 251 -17.61 12.93 -0.50
CA THR A 251 -18.46 12.09 -1.35
C THR A 251 -19.94 12.08 -0.94
N GLY A 252 -20.31 12.67 0.21
CA GLY A 252 -21.69 13.07 0.50
C GLY A 252 -22.74 11.94 0.69
N THR A 253 -22.48 10.94 1.53
CA THR A 253 -23.49 9.88 1.83
C THR A 253 -24.54 10.28 2.89
N GLY A 254 -24.49 11.51 3.41
CA GLY A 254 -25.36 11.97 4.49
C GLY A 254 -25.22 11.17 5.79
N ASN A 255 -24.01 10.65 6.07
CA ASN A 255 -23.72 9.71 7.15
C ASN A 255 -24.47 8.36 7.08
N SER A 256 -24.99 7.98 5.91
CA SER A 256 -25.56 6.65 5.71
C SER A 256 -24.45 5.61 5.53
N LEU A 257 -24.50 4.53 6.31
CA LEU A 257 -23.56 3.42 6.19
C LEU A 257 -23.97 2.49 5.05
N GLY A 258 -23.06 2.22 4.12
CA GLY A 258 -23.28 1.30 3.00
C GLY A 258 -22.04 0.48 2.66
N ILE A 259 -22.22 -0.52 1.78
CA ILE A 259 -21.10 -1.18 1.11
C ILE A 259 -20.60 -0.23 0.03
N ASP A 260 -19.38 0.27 0.22
CA ASP A 260 -18.71 1.18 -0.70
C ASP A 260 -17.97 0.41 -1.79
N ALA A 261 -17.29 -0.67 -1.42
CA ALA A 261 -16.59 -1.54 -2.36
C ALA A 261 -16.68 -3.01 -1.93
N LEU A 262 -16.79 -3.90 -2.93
CA LEU A 262 -16.77 -5.35 -2.76
C LEU A 262 -15.98 -5.97 -3.91
N ASN A 263 -14.80 -6.49 -3.60
CA ASN A 263 -13.92 -7.07 -4.61
C ASN A 263 -13.14 -8.29 -4.10
N TYR A 264 -12.70 -9.10 -5.06
CA TYR A 264 -11.86 -10.26 -4.84
C TYR A 264 -10.67 -10.21 -5.78
N ARG A 265 -9.46 -10.30 -5.22
CA ARG A 265 -8.20 -10.36 -5.94
C ARG A 265 -7.55 -11.71 -5.74
N PHE A 266 -7.08 -12.32 -6.81
CA PHE A 266 -6.36 -13.59 -6.76
C PHE A 266 -5.25 -13.65 -7.82
N PRO A 267 -4.16 -14.38 -7.56
CA PRO A 267 -3.12 -14.58 -8.55
C PRO A 267 -3.54 -15.61 -9.59
N LEU A 268 -3.15 -15.38 -10.85
CA LEU A 268 -3.23 -16.33 -11.95
C LEU A 268 -1.81 -16.64 -12.44
N GLY A 269 -1.19 -17.64 -11.82
CA GLY A 269 0.26 -17.88 -11.95
C GLY A 269 1.06 -16.91 -11.10
N ASP A 270 2.36 -16.77 -11.39
CA ASP A 270 3.27 -16.00 -10.53
C ASP A 270 3.29 -14.49 -10.82
N ASN A 271 2.92 -14.10 -12.05
CA ASN A 271 3.10 -12.73 -12.56
C ASN A 271 1.79 -12.01 -12.93
N THR A 272 0.64 -12.65 -12.69
CA THR A 272 -0.66 -12.07 -13.06
C THR A 272 -1.54 -11.97 -11.83
N SER A 273 -2.14 -10.80 -11.61
CA SER A 273 -3.21 -10.60 -10.64
C SER A 273 -4.52 -10.36 -11.37
N VAL A 274 -5.57 -11.07 -10.97
CA VAL A 274 -6.93 -10.86 -11.45
C VAL A 274 -7.74 -10.23 -10.34
N PHE A 275 -8.53 -9.23 -10.70
CA PHE A 275 -9.37 -8.46 -9.82
C PHE A 275 -10.82 -8.53 -10.32
N VAL A 276 -11.74 -8.96 -9.47
CA VAL A 276 -13.17 -9.02 -9.79
C VAL A 276 -13.93 -8.24 -8.74
N ALA A 277 -14.78 -7.31 -9.16
CA ALA A 277 -15.55 -6.48 -8.26
C ALA A 277 -17.04 -6.54 -8.55
N ALA A 278 -17.83 -6.66 -7.50
CA ALA A 278 -19.28 -6.60 -7.57
C ALA A 278 -19.81 -5.17 -7.30
N ALA A 279 -19.02 -4.33 -6.65
CA ALA A 279 -19.36 -2.93 -6.37
C ALA A 279 -18.10 -2.10 -6.13
N GLY A 280 -18.15 -0.81 -6.49
CA GLY A 280 -17.22 0.21 -6.05
C GLY A 280 -15.77 0.04 -6.51
N ALA A 281 -15.49 -0.73 -7.54
CA ALA A 281 -14.15 -0.76 -8.11
C ALA A 281 -13.85 0.55 -8.80
N THR A 282 -12.57 0.92 -8.74
CA THR A 282 -11.99 2.03 -9.48
C THR A 282 -10.72 1.55 -10.17
N THR A 283 -10.26 2.26 -11.20
CA THR A 283 -9.07 1.81 -11.96
C THR A 283 -7.77 1.81 -11.16
N ASN A 284 -7.66 2.66 -10.13
CA ASN A 284 -6.51 2.65 -9.22
C ASN A 284 -6.44 1.38 -8.37
N ASP A 285 -7.51 0.56 -8.33
CA ASP A 285 -7.43 -0.77 -7.75
C ASP A 285 -6.57 -1.71 -8.62
N ILE A 286 -6.47 -1.48 -9.93
CA ILE A 286 -5.81 -2.40 -10.86
C ILE A 286 -4.56 -1.84 -11.53
N ALA A 287 -4.26 -0.55 -11.30
CA ALA A 287 -3.07 0.12 -11.82
C ALA A 287 -2.57 1.18 -10.84
N ASN A 288 -1.25 1.29 -10.72
CA ASN A 288 -0.63 2.38 -9.95
C ASN A 288 -0.87 3.72 -10.68
N THR A 289 -1.30 4.73 -9.94
CA THR A 289 -1.65 6.06 -10.45
C THR A 289 -0.44 6.93 -10.77
N ILE A 290 0.78 6.47 -10.45
CA ILE A 290 2.08 7.11 -10.72
C ILE A 290 2.23 8.49 -10.05
N THR A 291 1.39 8.78 -9.06
CA THR A 291 1.44 10.02 -8.27
C THR A 291 1.87 9.71 -6.84
N PRO A 292 2.74 10.54 -6.23
CA PRO A 292 3.13 10.38 -4.84
C PRO A 292 2.04 10.83 -3.85
N PHE A 293 0.91 11.36 -4.35
CA PHE A 293 -0.14 11.98 -3.52
C PHE A 293 -1.41 11.13 -3.39
N ASP A 294 -1.42 9.92 -3.95
CA ASP A 294 -2.58 9.04 -3.88
C ASP A 294 -2.73 8.44 -2.46
N GLY A 295 -3.67 8.98 -1.68
CA GLY A 295 -3.88 8.62 -0.27
C GLY A 295 -5.34 8.39 0.08
N SER A 296 -5.81 7.14 -0.02
CA SER A 296 -7.17 6.72 0.39
C SER A 296 -8.27 7.68 -0.12
N ASP A 297 -8.23 8.03 -1.41
CA ASP A 297 -9.18 8.97 -2.03
C ASP A 297 -9.25 10.32 -1.27
N GLY A 298 -8.09 10.83 -0.86
CA GLY A 298 -7.93 12.12 -0.18
C GLY A 298 -8.15 12.10 1.34
N ALA A 299 -8.20 10.94 2.00
CA ALA A 299 -8.17 10.87 3.46
C ALA A 299 -6.76 10.91 4.04
N THR A 300 -5.76 10.61 3.24
CA THR A 300 -4.34 10.84 3.55
C THR A 300 -3.71 11.60 2.37
N LEU A 301 -2.54 12.19 2.60
CA LEU A 301 -1.81 12.96 1.57
C LEU A 301 -2.63 14.13 1.01
N ALA A 302 -2.73 14.29 -0.31
CA ALA A 302 -3.41 15.44 -0.91
C ALA A 302 -4.93 15.39 -0.69
N PRO A 303 -5.56 16.47 -0.18
CA PRO A 303 -7.02 16.53 -0.01
C PRO A 303 -7.84 16.67 -1.28
N SER A 304 -7.35 17.31 -2.35
CA SER A 304 -8.19 17.49 -3.55
C SER A 304 -8.26 16.25 -4.42
N TYR A 305 -9.38 16.09 -5.11
CA TYR A 305 -9.57 15.03 -6.08
C TYR A 305 -8.51 15.14 -7.19
N PHE A 306 -8.30 16.33 -7.75
CA PHE A 306 -7.28 16.57 -8.79
C PHE A 306 -5.86 16.18 -8.37
N ALA A 307 -5.47 16.48 -7.12
CA ALA A 307 -4.13 16.19 -6.65
C ALA A 307 -3.91 14.70 -6.33
N THR A 308 -4.96 13.98 -5.96
CA THR A 308 -4.85 12.54 -5.67
C THR A 308 -4.45 11.72 -6.89
N ARG A 309 -4.99 12.02 -8.09
CA ARG A 309 -4.66 11.31 -9.34
C ARG A 309 -5.28 11.98 -10.59
N ASN A 310 -4.79 11.58 -11.77
CA ASN A 310 -5.32 12.05 -13.05
C ASN A 310 -6.77 11.60 -13.33
N SER A 311 -7.52 12.39 -14.10
CA SER A 311 -8.93 12.10 -14.43
C SER A 311 -9.16 10.81 -15.21
N VAL A 312 -8.16 10.25 -15.91
CA VAL A 312 -8.24 8.96 -16.59
C VAL A 312 -8.65 7.83 -15.63
N TYR A 313 -8.31 7.96 -14.34
CA TYR A 313 -8.58 6.91 -13.35
C TYR A 313 -10.02 6.93 -12.81
N TYR A 314 -10.79 7.98 -13.07
CA TYR A 314 -12.17 8.12 -12.58
C TYR A 314 -13.23 7.64 -13.58
N ILE A 315 -12.87 7.54 -14.87
CA ILE A 315 -13.82 7.17 -15.93
C ILE A 315 -14.37 5.75 -15.74
N PRO A 316 -13.53 4.72 -15.53
CA PRO A 316 -14.01 3.36 -15.30
C PRO A 316 -14.22 3.12 -13.81
N ASN A 317 -15.46 2.84 -13.42
CA ASN A 317 -15.82 2.51 -12.04
C ASN A 317 -17.03 1.56 -11.95
N GLY A 318 -17.27 0.98 -10.78
CA GLY A 318 -18.44 0.15 -10.48
C GLY A 318 -18.14 -1.34 -10.35
N ALA A 319 -18.93 -2.21 -11.00
CA ALA A 319 -18.69 -3.65 -11.00
C ALA A 319 -17.97 -4.08 -12.27
N GLY A 320 -17.11 -5.09 -12.19
CA GLY A 320 -16.39 -5.58 -13.36
C GLY A 320 -15.16 -6.40 -13.04
N ILE A 321 -14.22 -6.39 -13.99
CA ILE A 321 -13.01 -7.21 -13.93
C ILE A 321 -11.80 -6.40 -14.40
N GLY A 322 -10.67 -6.62 -13.75
CA GLY A 322 -9.38 -6.13 -14.19
C GLY A 322 -8.29 -7.18 -14.06
N ILE A 323 -7.21 -6.95 -14.77
CA ILE A 323 -6.02 -7.79 -14.81
C ILE A 323 -4.79 -6.89 -14.75
N GLN A 324 -3.80 -7.31 -13.98
CA GLN A 324 -2.48 -6.71 -13.92
C GLN A 324 -1.48 -7.82 -14.21
N HIS A 325 -0.58 -7.61 -15.16
CA HIS A 325 0.43 -8.59 -15.57
C HIS A 325 1.81 -7.95 -15.63
N ALA A 326 2.72 -8.45 -14.79
CA ALA A 326 4.12 -8.05 -14.78
C ALA A 326 4.92 -8.95 -15.74
N PHE A 327 5.33 -8.42 -16.89
CA PHE A 327 6.20 -9.15 -17.82
C PHE A 327 7.64 -9.24 -17.29
N SER A 328 8.06 -8.24 -16.53
CA SER A 328 9.35 -8.12 -15.85
C SER A 328 9.28 -6.97 -14.83
N ASP A 329 10.32 -6.77 -14.04
CA ASP A 329 10.44 -5.58 -13.17
C ASP A 329 10.41 -4.26 -13.97
N PHE A 330 10.80 -4.30 -15.25
CA PHE A 330 10.79 -3.16 -16.15
C PHE A 330 9.41 -2.85 -16.76
N LEU A 331 8.53 -3.84 -16.96
CA LEU A 331 7.31 -3.68 -17.76
C LEU A 331 6.11 -4.40 -17.12
N GLU A 332 5.06 -3.62 -16.87
CA GLU A 332 3.76 -4.08 -16.40
C GLU A 332 2.65 -3.56 -17.31
N VAL A 333 1.62 -4.38 -17.51
CA VAL A 333 0.39 -3.98 -18.21
C VAL A 333 -0.81 -4.27 -17.34
N SER A 334 -1.67 -3.26 -17.20
CA SER A 334 -2.98 -3.37 -16.55
C SER A 334 -4.09 -3.12 -17.56
N ALA A 335 -5.20 -3.85 -17.43
CA ALA A 335 -6.39 -3.63 -18.22
C ALA A 335 -7.64 -3.94 -17.42
N GLY A 336 -8.76 -3.28 -17.71
CA GLY A 336 -10.01 -3.52 -17.00
C GLY A 336 -11.26 -3.03 -17.72
N TYR A 337 -12.39 -3.56 -17.28
CA TYR A 337 -13.73 -3.16 -17.67
C TYR A 337 -14.58 -3.01 -16.42
N PHE A 338 -15.19 -1.85 -16.21
CA PHE A 338 -16.07 -1.59 -15.08
C PHE A 338 -17.33 -0.85 -15.52
N ALA A 339 -18.47 -1.19 -14.91
CA ALA A 339 -19.76 -0.58 -15.19
C ALA A 339 -20.43 -0.09 -13.90
N SER A 340 -20.84 1.18 -13.89
CA SER A 340 -21.36 1.88 -12.70
C SER A 340 -22.78 1.46 -12.32
N GLU A 341 -23.56 0.96 -13.28
CA GLU A 341 -24.97 0.56 -13.11
C GLU A 341 -25.17 -0.93 -13.39
N ALA A 342 -24.15 -1.75 -13.12
CA ALA A 342 -24.11 -3.17 -13.47
C ALA A 342 -25.20 -4.03 -12.79
N ASN A 343 -25.69 -3.59 -11.63
CA ASN A 343 -26.69 -4.29 -10.81
C ASN A 343 -28.14 -3.92 -11.17
N ASP A 344 -28.36 -2.99 -12.08
CA ASP A 344 -29.69 -2.54 -12.50
C ASP A 344 -30.13 -3.27 -13.79
N PRO A 345 -31.25 -4.03 -13.77
CA PRO A 345 -31.75 -4.74 -14.95
C PRO A 345 -32.54 -3.83 -15.94
N GLY A 346 -32.64 -2.53 -15.68
CA GLY A 346 -33.38 -1.56 -16.49
C GLY A 346 -32.84 -1.41 -17.92
N PRO A 347 -33.67 -0.94 -18.87
CA PRO A 347 -33.20 -0.62 -20.22
C PRO A 347 -32.10 0.44 -20.21
N GLY A 348 -31.00 0.19 -20.92
CA GLY A 348 -29.83 1.10 -20.93
C GLY A 348 -29.01 1.06 -19.63
N LYS A 349 -29.18 0.01 -18.83
CA LYS A 349 -28.46 -0.27 -17.57
C LYS A 349 -27.85 -1.68 -17.63
N GLY A 350 -27.18 -2.08 -16.55
CA GLY A 350 -26.60 -3.41 -16.41
C GLY A 350 -25.18 -3.51 -16.98
N LEU A 351 -24.57 -4.69 -16.80
CA LEU A 351 -23.13 -4.88 -17.00
C LEU A 351 -22.61 -4.54 -18.39
N PHE A 352 -23.41 -4.72 -19.45
CA PHE A 352 -22.97 -4.53 -20.85
C PHE A 352 -23.84 -3.57 -21.66
N ASN A 353 -24.91 -3.05 -21.07
CA ASN A 353 -25.89 -2.20 -21.75
C ASN A 353 -26.06 -0.82 -21.07
N GLY A 354 -25.38 -0.62 -19.93
CA GLY A 354 -25.32 0.66 -19.22
C GLY A 354 -23.98 1.39 -19.38
N PRO A 355 -23.80 2.49 -18.62
CA PRO A 355 -22.53 3.21 -18.57
C PRO A 355 -21.38 2.28 -18.15
N TYR A 356 -20.27 2.39 -18.86
CA TYR A 356 -19.08 1.59 -18.61
C TYR A 356 -17.81 2.40 -18.86
N GLY A 357 -16.70 1.87 -18.37
CA GLY A 357 -15.36 2.28 -18.76
C GLY A 357 -14.48 1.08 -19.08
N LEU A 358 -13.68 1.22 -20.14
CA LEU A 358 -12.55 0.35 -20.46
C LEU A 358 -11.26 1.06 -20.09
N PHE A 359 -10.30 0.34 -19.55
CA PHE A 359 -9.01 0.86 -19.12
C PHE A 359 -7.86 0.02 -19.66
N GLY A 360 -6.76 0.68 -20.00
CA GLY A 360 -5.48 0.04 -20.26
C GLY A 360 -4.33 0.95 -19.82
N GLN A 361 -3.33 0.39 -19.15
CA GLN A 361 -2.12 1.10 -18.78
C GLN A 361 -0.90 0.25 -19.06
N ILE A 362 0.12 0.89 -19.62
CA ILE A 362 1.47 0.34 -19.73
C ILE A 362 2.34 1.14 -18.76
N THR A 363 2.94 0.44 -17.80
CA THR A 363 3.87 1.02 -16.84
C THR A 363 5.27 0.50 -17.15
N VAL A 364 6.25 1.41 -17.23
CA VAL A 364 7.66 1.05 -17.36
C VAL A 364 8.49 1.65 -16.23
N ASN A 365 9.42 0.86 -15.72
CA ASN A 365 10.38 1.27 -14.68
C ASN A 365 11.80 1.18 -15.23
N PRO A 366 12.29 2.19 -15.98
CA PRO A 366 13.66 2.17 -16.53
C PRO A 366 14.75 2.01 -15.47
N THR A 367 14.50 2.51 -14.27
CA THR A 367 15.34 2.35 -13.08
C THR A 367 14.43 2.24 -11.85
N GLU A 368 14.99 1.91 -10.68
CA GLU A 368 14.24 1.88 -9.41
C GLU A 368 13.67 3.25 -9.00
N ASN A 369 14.23 4.34 -9.53
CA ASN A 369 13.86 5.72 -9.16
C ASN A 369 12.96 6.40 -10.20
N ILE A 370 12.66 5.74 -11.33
CA ILE A 370 11.91 6.33 -12.44
C ILE A 370 10.78 5.40 -12.82
N THR A 371 9.56 5.90 -12.71
CA THR A 371 8.36 5.20 -13.20
C THR A 371 7.67 6.09 -14.23
N LEU A 372 7.40 5.51 -15.40
CA LEU A 372 6.64 6.16 -16.47
C LEU A 372 5.43 5.31 -16.79
N ALA A 373 4.31 5.94 -17.14
CA ALA A 373 3.15 5.20 -17.62
C ALA A 373 2.45 5.92 -18.77
N PHE A 374 1.81 5.13 -19.61
CA PHE A 374 0.81 5.60 -20.55
C PHE A 374 -0.51 4.89 -20.24
N ALA A 375 -1.52 5.65 -19.88
CA ALA A 375 -2.86 5.18 -19.57
C ALA A 375 -3.86 5.63 -20.65
N TYR A 376 -4.81 4.75 -20.93
CA TYR A 376 -5.93 4.99 -21.83
C TYR A 376 -7.22 4.54 -21.15
N ALA A 377 -8.25 5.37 -21.24
CA ALA A 377 -9.60 5.00 -20.85
C ALA A 377 -10.60 5.34 -21.95
N ASN A 378 -11.49 4.40 -22.25
CA ASN A 378 -12.73 4.69 -22.97
C ASN A 378 -13.89 4.72 -21.99
N GLY A 379 -14.77 5.71 -22.10
CA GLY A 379 -15.98 5.80 -21.30
C GLY A 379 -17.22 5.83 -22.19
N TYR A 380 -18.29 5.19 -21.74
CA TYR A 380 -19.64 5.38 -22.26
C TYR A 380 -20.52 5.92 -21.14
N ASN A 381 -21.18 7.06 -21.38
CA ASN A 381 -22.03 7.76 -20.41
C ASN A 381 -21.37 8.03 -19.04
N ASN A 382 -20.04 8.21 -19.02
CA ASN A 382 -19.27 8.54 -17.82
C ASN A 382 -18.58 9.89 -18.00
N ASP A 383 -18.70 10.75 -16.98
CA ASP A 383 -17.94 11.99 -16.83
C ASP A 383 -16.78 11.76 -15.85
N PRO A 384 -15.68 12.52 -15.95
CA PRO A 384 -14.53 12.36 -15.06
C PRO A 384 -14.76 12.86 -13.63
N GLY A 385 -15.77 13.70 -13.38
CA GLY A 385 -16.09 14.28 -12.06
C GLY A 385 -15.11 15.35 -11.56
N VAL A 386 -14.27 15.90 -12.44
CA VAL A 386 -13.22 16.89 -12.12
C VAL A 386 -13.00 17.85 -13.29
N GLY A 387 -12.48 19.05 -13.04
CA GLY A 387 -12.37 20.14 -14.03
C GLY A 387 -13.66 20.91 -14.25
N SER A 388 -13.75 21.63 -15.37
CA SER A 388 -14.93 22.46 -15.66
C SER A 388 -16.21 21.63 -15.78
N ASN A 389 -17.33 22.32 -15.60
CA ASN A 389 -18.64 21.88 -16.01
C ASN A 389 -18.65 21.35 -17.44
N ARG A 390 -18.04 22.07 -18.39
CA ARG A 390 -17.99 21.64 -19.79
C ARG A 390 -17.17 20.37 -20.01
N ALA A 391 -16.15 20.12 -19.19
CA ALA A 391 -15.41 18.86 -19.22
C ALA A 391 -16.23 17.67 -18.68
N ASN A 392 -17.29 17.95 -17.91
CA ASN A 392 -18.28 17.02 -17.39
C ASN A 392 -19.62 17.15 -18.16
N LEU A 393 -19.51 17.11 -19.50
CA LEU A 393 -20.56 17.51 -20.43
C LEU A 393 -21.92 16.85 -20.19
N ARG A 394 -21.98 15.56 -19.88
CA ARG A 394 -23.27 14.88 -19.66
C ARG A 394 -23.95 15.44 -18.41
N SER A 395 -23.23 15.48 -17.29
CA SER A 395 -23.73 16.00 -16.02
C SER A 395 -24.09 17.48 -16.10
N PHE A 396 -23.30 18.27 -16.84
CA PHE A 396 -23.60 19.67 -17.09
C PHE A 396 -24.87 19.87 -17.90
N VAL A 397 -25.07 19.08 -18.96
CA VAL A 397 -26.26 19.20 -19.80
C VAL A 397 -27.52 18.77 -19.04
N GLU A 398 -27.40 17.73 -18.22
CA GLU A 398 -28.47 17.27 -17.34
C GLU A 398 -28.83 18.32 -16.28
N SER A 399 -27.84 18.93 -15.62
CA SER A 399 -28.08 19.92 -14.56
C SER A 399 -28.60 21.26 -15.09
N GLN A 400 -28.05 21.77 -16.18
CA GLN A 400 -28.43 23.09 -16.73
C GLN A 400 -29.68 23.05 -17.61
N PHE A 401 -29.88 21.96 -18.36
CA PHE A 401 -30.96 21.89 -19.37
C PHE A 401 -31.99 20.81 -19.06
N GLY A 402 -31.79 19.97 -18.04
CA GLY A 402 -32.73 18.90 -17.69
C GLY A 402 -32.81 17.79 -18.76
N ALA A 403 -31.78 17.65 -19.59
CA ALA A 403 -31.79 16.77 -20.75
C ALA A 403 -30.70 15.70 -20.64
N SER A 404 -31.05 14.45 -21.00
CA SER A 404 -30.09 13.35 -21.02
C SER A 404 -29.28 13.36 -22.30
N LEU A 405 -27.95 13.45 -22.19
CA LEU A 405 -27.04 13.46 -23.33
C LEU A 405 -26.12 12.23 -23.29
N PRO A 406 -26.37 11.20 -24.12
CA PRO A 406 -25.47 10.08 -24.20
C PRO A 406 -24.14 10.50 -24.84
N ILE A 407 -23.02 10.10 -24.22
CA ILE A 407 -21.67 10.45 -24.64
C ILE A 407 -20.76 9.22 -24.70
N SER A 408 -19.72 9.28 -25.53
CA SER A 408 -18.57 8.39 -25.44
C SER A 408 -17.28 9.18 -25.42
N SER A 409 -16.39 8.87 -24.49
CA SER A 409 -15.12 9.57 -24.29
C SER A 409 -13.93 8.64 -24.49
N ASN A 410 -12.82 9.21 -24.95
CA ASN A 410 -11.51 8.58 -24.99
C ASN A 410 -10.51 9.51 -24.33
N THR A 411 -9.85 9.04 -23.29
CA THR A 411 -8.85 9.78 -22.51
C THR A 411 -7.51 9.10 -22.62
N TYR A 412 -6.47 9.89 -22.93
CA TYR A 412 -5.10 9.47 -23.11
C TYR A 412 -4.24 10.25 -22.13
N THR A 413 -3.44 9.57 -21.32
CA THR A 413 -2.61 10.22 -20.29
C THR A 413 -1.20 9.66 -20.29
N ALA A 414 -0.21 10.54 -20.35
CA ALA A 414 1.18 10.22 -20.05
C ALA A 414 1.49 10.66 -18.62
N LEU A 415 2.09 9.78 -17.81
CA LEU A 415 2.42 10.00 -16.41
C LEU A 415 3.89 9.71 -16.15
N ALA A 416 4.46 10.43 -15.20
CA ALA A 416 5.83 10.21 -14.78
C ALA A 416 6.04 10.52 -13.30
N SER A 417 6.91 9.74 -12.67
CA SER A 417 7.42 9.95 -11.31
C SER A 417 8.92 9.69 -11.28
N PHE A 418 9.66 10.61 -10.66
CA PHE A 418 11.11 10.61 -10.57
C PHE A 418 11.51 10.86 -9.11
N GLN A 419 12.04 9.84 -8.45
CA GLN A 419 12.68 9.98 -7.16
C GLN A 419 14.10 10.55 -7.34
N ILE A 420 14.25 11.84 -7.10
CA ILE A 420 15.53 12.54 -7.27
C ILE A 420 16.50 12.14 -6.16
N ASN A 421 15.99 12.04 -4.93
CA ASN A 421 16.67 11.54 -3.74
C ASN A 421 15.61 11.09 -2.71
N PRO A 422 15.97 10.51 -1.55
CA PRO A 422 15.00 10.05 -0.56
C PRO A 422 14.03 11.13 -0.04
N GLY A 423 14.40 12.42 -0.07
CA GLY A 423 13.57 13.54 0.40
C GLY A 423 12.91 14.36 -0.71
N LEU A 424 13.02 13.98 -1.99
CA LEU A 424 12.39 14.70 -3.09
C LEU A 424 11.95 13.75 -4.21
N ILE A 425 10.66 13.77 -4.49
CA ILE A 425 10.04 13.10 -5.64
C ILE A 425 9.39 14.17 -6.51
N LEU A 426 9.69 14.15 -7.81
CA LEU A 426 9.03 14.97 -8.81
C LEU A 426 8.12 14.11 -9.65
N GLY A 427 6.91 14.58 -9.94
CA GLY A 427 5.97 13.82 -10.76
C GLY A 427 5.02 14.71 -11.53
N GLY A 428 4.16 14.09 -12.31
CA GLY A 428 3.14 14.82 -13.06
C GLY A 428 2.54 14.00 -14.19
N TRP A 429 1.66 14.67 -14.93
CA TRP A 429 0.99 14.10 -16.08
C TRP A 429 0.61 15.14 -17.12
N VAL A 430 0.32 14.65 -18.32
CA VAL A 430 -0.43 15.37 -19.36
C VAL A 430 -1.53 14.44 -19.85
N GLY A 431 -2.76 14.94 -19.85
CA GLY A 431 -3.95 14.23 -20.28
C GLY A 431 -4.68 14.94 -21.42
N TYR A 432 -5.23 14.15 -22.34
CA TYR A 432 -6.05 14.60 -23.44
C TYR A 432 -7.31 13.75 -23.55
N THR A 433 -8.47 14.38 -23.58
CA THR A 433 -9.77 13.71 -23.67
C THR A 433 -10.52 14.18 -24.90
N THR A 434 -11.10 13.23 -25.63
CA THR A 434 -12.06 13.49 -26.71
C THR A 434 -13.41 12.91 -26.32
N THR A 435 -14.47 13.70 -26.37
CA THR A 435 -15.82 13.30 -25.98
C THR A 435 -16.76 13.52 -27.16
N ARG A 436 -17.45 12.46 -27.60
CA ARG A 436 -18.43 12.49 -28.67
C ARG A 436 -19.84 12.42 -28.10
N THR A 437 -20.72 13.31 -28.54
CA THR A 437 -22.17 13.19 -28.27
C THR A 437 -22.79 12.17 -29.21
N LEU A 438 -23.64 11.29 -28.67
CA LEU A 438 -24.19 10.12 -29.37
C LEU A 438 -25.64 10.31 -29.80
N ALA A 439 -26.29 11.40 -29.40
CA ALA A 439 -27.64 11.75 -29.78
C ALA A 439 -27.74 13.25 -30.06
N GLU A 440 -28.77 13.61 -30.82
CA GLU A 440 -29.24 14.99 -30.88
C GLU A 440 -30.30 15.17 -29.81
N VAL A 441 -30.23 16.29 -29.08
CA VAL A 441 -31.11 16.54 -27.93
C VAL A 441 -31.61 17.97 -28.00
N GLU A 442 -32.91 18.18 -27.79
CA GLU A 442 -33.46 19.53 -27.63
C GLU A 442 -33.21 20.03 -26.21
N VAL A 443 -32.59 21.20 -26.11
CA VAL A 443 -32.32 21.88 -24.84
C VAL A 443 -32.96 23.26 -24.85
N SER A 444 -33.27 23.81 -23.67
CA SER A 444 -33.72 25.20 -23.56
C SER A 444 -32.68 26.14 -24.15
N ASP A 445 -33.11 27.07 -24.99
CA ASP A 445 -32.22 28.08 -25.56
C ASP A 445 -31.66 28.98 -24.44
N PRO A 446 -30.33 29.12 -24.31
CA PRO A 446 -29.71 30.05 -23.35
C PRO A 446 -30.20 31.50 -23.48
N LEU A 447 -30.66 31.92 -24.67
CA LEU A 447 -31.24 33.25 -24.91
C LEU A 447 -32.72 33.35 -24.53
N GLY A 448 -33.33 32.26 -24.08
CA GLY A 448 -34.73 32.19 -23.66
C GLY A 448 -35.73 32.27 -24.81
N THR A 449 -35.33 32.04 -26.06
CA THR A 449 -36.22 32.20 -27.22
C THR A 449 -36.99 30.93 -27.61
N GLY A 450 -36.74 29.80 -26.93
CA GLY A 450 -37.41 28.53 -27.18
C GLY A 450 -36.51 27.34 -26.84
N THR A 451 -36.50 26.34 -27.71
CA THR A 451 -35.56 25.21 -27.67
C THR A 451 -34.55 25.30 -28.80
N VAL A 452 -33.33 24.84 -28.54
CA VAL A 452 -32.26 24.69 -29.53
C VAL A 452 -31.79 23.23 -29.56
N THR A 453 -31.45 22.74 -30.74
CA THR A 453 -30.95 21.37 -30.90
C THR A 453 -29.45 21.32 -30.62
N LEU A 454 -29.07 20.57 -29.59
CA LEU A 454 -27.70 20.15 -29.35
C LEU A 454 -27.36 18.98 -30.27
N GLY A 455 -26.51 19.20 -31.27
CA GLY A 455 -26.22 18.19 -32.29
C GLY A 455 -25.20 17.13 -31.88
N ARG A 456 -25.01 16.12 -32.74
CA ARG A 456 -23.91 15.14 -32.62
C ARG A 456 -22.56 15.73 -33.01
N GLY A 457 -21.56 15.67 -32.13
CA GLY A 457 -20.27 16.31 -32.36
C GLY A 457 -19.21 15.89 -31.35
N ASP A 458 -18.05 16.57 -31.40
CA ASP A 458 -16.86 16.20 -30.63
C ASP A 458 -16.35 17.37 -29.77
N TYR A 459 -16.07 17.11 -28.49
CA TYR A 459 -15.39 17.97 -27.51
C TYR A 459 -13.96 17.49 -27.30
N ARG A 460 -13.05 18.43 -27.03
CA ARG A 460 -11.63 18.16 -26.77
C ARG A 460 -11.22 18.87 -25.49
N ALA A 461 -10.73 18.12 -24.52
CA ALA A 461 -10.25 18.64 -23.26
C ALA A 461 -8.78 18.29 -23.02
N TRP A 462 -8.07 19.19 -22.35
CA TRP A 462 -6.69 18.99 -21.89
C TRP A 462 -6.64 19.12 -20.38
N ASN A 463 -5.71 18.41 -19.75
CA ASN A 463 -5.32 18.61 -18.37
C ASN A 463 -3.84 18.30 -18.21
N TRP A 464 -3.21 18.84 -17.18
CA TRP A 464 -1.82 18.50 -16.84
C TRP A 464 -1.52 18.91 -15.40
N ALA A 465 -0.53 18.28 -14.78
CA ALA A 465 -0.03 18.69 -13.48
C ALA A 465 1.47 18.44 -13.37
N ALA A 466 2.12 19.26 -12.57
CA ALA A 466 3.47 19.06 -12.05
C ALA A 466 3.42 19.01 -10.52
N MET A 467 4.20 18.11 -9.94
CA MET A 467 4.14 17.76 -8.53
C MET A 467 5.54 17.71 -7.93
N ALA A 468 5.65 18.16 -6.69
CA ALA A 468 6.84 17.97 -5.86
C ALA A 468 6.41 17.43 -4.49
N ALA A 469 6.86 16.22 -4.16
CA ALA A 469 6.65 15.59 -2.88
C ALA A 469 7.95 15.60 -2.07
N PHE A 470 7.80 15.82 -0.76
CA PHE A 470 8.89 15.94 0.20
C PHE A 470 8.65 14.94 1.33
N PRO A 471 9.04 13.67 1.15
CA PRO A 471 9.01 12.67 2.22
C PRO A 471 9.90 13.11 3.39
N ASP A 472 9.46 12.82 4.60
CA ASP A 472 10.17 13.09 5.85
C ASP A 472 10.59 14.55 6.06
N LEU A 473 9.82 15.49 5.49
CA LEU A 473 10.12 16.92 5.58
C LEU A 473 9.96 17.44 7.03
N GLY A 474 11.08 17.51 7.75
CA GLY A 474 11.16 18.03 9.12
C GLY A 474 10.80 17.03 10.22
N LYS A 475 10.11 15.93 9.90
CA LYS A 475 9.82 14.80 10.81
C LYS A 475 9.69 13.49 10.03
N GLU A 476 10.21 12.41 10.59
CA GLU A 476 9.99 11.06 10.06
C GLU A 476 8.49 10.71 9.96
N GLY A 477 8.09 10.15 8.83
CA GLY A 477 6.71 9.84 8.46
C GLY A 477 5.88 11.03 7.95
N SER A 478 6.44 12.25 7.92
CA SER A 478 5.74 13.41 7.37
C SER A 478 5.81 13.45 5.85
N MET A 479 4.83 14.09 5.22
CA MET A 479 4.81 14.31 3.77
C MET A 479 4.40 15.74 3.46
N GLY A 480 5.31 16.53 2.88
CA GLY A 480 4.97 17.78 2.22
C GLY A 480 4.64 17.54 0.74
N GLY A 481 3.67 18.27 0.20
CA GLY A 481 3.32 18.19 -1.21
C GLY A 481 2.94 19.53 -1.79
N LEU A 482 3.41 19.78 -3.02
CA LEU A 482 3.00 20.89 -3.86
C LEU A 482 2.54 20.34 -5.20
N ILE A 483 1.40 20.82 -5.69
CA ILE A 483 0.90 20.56 -7.04
C ILE A 483 0.54 21.87 -7.71
N PHE A 484 0.91 21.96 -8.98
CA PHE A 484 0.52 23.03 -9.89
C PHE A 484 0.04 22.41 -11.19
N GLY A 485 -1.15 22.80 -11.65
CA GLY A 485 -1.69 22.21 -12.86
C GLY A 485 -2.93 22.91 -13.40
N MET A 486 -3.49 22.28 -14.43
CA MET A 486 -4.73 22.66 -15.07
C MET A 486 -5.64 21.44 -15.01
N GLU A 487 -6.77 21.57 -14.30
CA GLU A 487 -7.82 20.57 -14.33
C GLU A 487 -8.41 20.43 -15.76
N PRO A 488 -9.22 19.39 -16.06
CA PRO A 488 -9.82 19.24 -17.38
C PRO A 488 -10.51 20.51 -17.91
N LYS A 489 -9.92 21.08 -18.96
CA LYS A 489 -10.41 22.25 -19.69
C LYS A 489 -10.85 21.87 -21.09
N VAL A 490 -12.06 22.22 -21.50
CA VAL A 490 -12.51 22.12 -22.88
C VAL A 490 -11.89 23.23 -23.73
N THR A 491 -11.11 22.83 -24.73
CA THR A 491 -10.36 23.74 -25.61
C THR A 491 -10.87 23.76 -27.05
N GLY A 492 -11.75 22.82 -27.42
CA GLY A 492 -12.29 22.74 -28.76
C GLY A 492 -13.58 21.94 -28.82
N ALA A 493 -14.50 22.40 -29.65
CA ALA A 493 -15.81 21.79 -29.90
C ALA A 493 -16.17 21.90 -31.39
N THR A 494 -16.95 20.95 -31.93
CA THR A 494 -17.54 21.09 -33.26
C THR A 494 -18.67 22.13 -33.25
N SER A 495 -18.92 22.82 -34.37
CA SER A 495 -19.83 23.98 -34.44
C SER A 495 -21.22 23.70 -33.87
N ASN A 496 -21.80 22.56 -34.22
CA ASN A 496 -23.12 22.12 -33.77
C ASN A 496 -23.27 21.86 -32.26
N ILE A 497 -22.18 21.85 -31.50
CA ILE A 497 -22.21 21.86 -30.04
C ILE A 497 -21.68 23.20 -29.51
N ASN A 498 -20.61 23.72 -30.13
CA ASN A 498 -19.98 24.99 -29.77
C ASN A 498 -20.96 26.18 -29.82
N ASP A 499 -21.88 26.19 -30.77
CA ASP A 499 -22.86 27.27 -30.93
C ASP A 499 -23.91 27.30 -29.80
N VAL A 500 -24.03 26.22 -29.02
CA VAL A 500 -24.98 26.09 -27.90
C VAL A 500 -24.27 26.12 -26.53
N ILE A 501 -23.23 25.32 -26.36
CA ILE A 501 -22.54 25.12 -25.06
C ILE A 501 -21.20 25.87 -25.00
N GLY A 502 -20.53 26.06 -26.15
CA GLY A 502 -19.21 26.69 -26.24
C GLY A 502 -18.06 25.87 -25.65
N THR A 503 -16.87 26.43 -25.72
CA THR A 503 -15.66 25.93 -25.02
C THR A 503 -15.36 26.76 -23.80
N ASP A 504 -14.40 26.33 -22.98
CA ASP A 504 -13.99 27.12 -21.83
C ASP A 504 -13.23 28.39 -22.26
N PRO A 505 -13.66 29.57 -21.81
CA PRO A 505 -13.20 30.85 -22.36
C PRO A 505 -11.80 31.26 -21.86
N SER A 506 -11.33 30.71 -20.75
CA SER A 506 -10.08 31.10 -20.09
C SER A 506 -9.37 29.87 -19.48
N THR A 507 -8.33 30.08 -18.69
CA THR A 507 -7.57 28.98 -18.07
C THR A 507 -7.54 29.18 -16.54
N SER A 508 -8.20 28.28 -15.82
CA SER A 508 -8.01 28.05 -14.38
C SER A 508 -6.70 27.31 -14.14
N PHE A 509 -5.92 27.76 -13.17
CA PHE A 509 -4.83 26.99 -12.59
C PHE A 509 -5.22 26.50 -11.21
N HIS A 510 -4.92 25.23 -10.95
CA HIS A 510 -5.03 24.62 -9.63
C HIS A 510 -3.66 24.66 -8.97
N ILE A 511 -3.60 25.34 -7.81
CA ILE A 511 -2.41 25.39 -6.96
C ILE A 511 -2.80 24.83 -5.60
N GLU A 512 -2.17 23.74 -5.18
CA GLU A 512 -2.40 23.16 -3.87
C GLU A 512 -1.08 22.85 -3.16
N GLY A 513 -1.05 23.18 -1.88
CA GLY A 513 0.03 22.82 -0.98
C GLY A 513 -0.53 22.17 0.27
N PHE A 514 0.04 21.02 0.67
CA PHE A 514 -0.35 20.31 1.88
C PHE A 514 0.87 19.84 2.67
N TYR A 515 0.68 19.61 3.96
CA TYR A 515 1.69 19.02 4.82
C TYR A 515 1.05 18.02 5.79
N GLN A 516 1.22 16.72 5.54
CA GLN A 516 0.76 15.68 6.45
C GLN A 516 1.80 15.49 7.56
N TYR A 517 1.42 15.85 8.77
CA TYR A 517 2.22 15.69 9.98
C TYR A 517 1.72 14.49 10.81
N PRO A 518 2.51 13.41 10.97
CA PRO A 518 2.15 12.31 11.85
C PRO A 518 2.28 12.77 13.31
N ILE A 519 1.22 12.63 14.09
CA ILE A 519 1.30 12.78 15.55
C ILE A 519 1.94 11.52 16.14
N ASN A 520 1.47 10.37 15.68
CA ASN A 520 1.99 9.02 15.94
C ASN A 520 1.61 8.11 14.75
N ASP A 521 1.86 6.81 14.88
CA ASP A 521 1.63 5.81 13.81
C ASP A 521 0.15 5.67 13.40
N ASN A 522 -0.79 6.12 14.25
CA ASN A 522 -2.23 5.96 14.06
C ASN A 522 -2.96 7.28 13.79
N ILE A 523 -2.30 8.43 13.98
CA ILE A 523 -2.94 9.74 13.92
C ILE A 523 -2.06 10.71 13.15
N SER A 524 -2.63 11.36 12.14
CA SER A 524 -1.98 12.44 11.40
C SER A 524 -2.88 13.66 11.27
N ILE A 525 -2.27 14.84 11.13
CA ILE A 525 -2.95 16.11 10.84
C ILE A 525 -2.38 16.65 9.54
N THR A 526 -3.24 17.02 8.60
CA THR A 526 -2.91 17.56 7.28
C THR A 526 -3.57 18.92 7.10
N PRO A 527 -2.89 20.03 7.41
CA PRO A 527 -3.21 21.33 6.83
C PRO A 527 -2.97 21.32 5.31
N ALA A 528 -3.87 21.96 4.56
CA ALA A 528 -3.65 22.30 3.16
C ALA A 528 -4.37 23.59 2.77
N ILE A 529 -3.89 24.18 1.68
CA ILE A 529 -4.50 25.33 1.00
C ILE A 529 -4.58 25.04 -0.49
N MET A 530 -5.70 25.41 -1.09
CA MET A 530 -5.98 25.27 -2.52
C MET A 530 -6.40 26.62 -3.08
N TRP A 531 -5.85 26.99 -4.22
CA TRP A 531 -6.15 28.23 -4.93
C TRP A 531 -6.47 27.92 -6.39
N LEU A 532 -7.64 28.38 -6.84
CA LEU A 532 -8.12 28.27 -8.22
C LEU A 532 -8.22 29.67 -8.82
N THR A 533 -7.47 29.97 -9.88
CA THR A 533 -7.29 31.36 -10.37
C THR A 533 -8.37 31.87 -11.33
N ALA A 534 -9.26 31.02 -11.82
CA ALA A 534 -10.32 31.39 -12.77
C ALA A 534 -11.32 30.23 -12.81
N PRO A 535 -12.06 29.99 -11.71
CA PRO A 535 -12.84 28.78 -11.53
C PRO A 535 -13.83 28.55 -12.68
N ASP A 536 -14.03 27.28 -13.02
CA ASP A 536 -14.73 26.83 -14.24
C ASP A 536 -14.09 27.31 -15.54
N HIS A 537 -12.76 27.54 -15.51
CA HIS A 537 -11.98 28.09 -16.60
C HIS A 537 -12.55 29.41 -17.17
N ASN A 538 -13.04 30.29 -16.31
CA ASN A 538 -13.60 31.60 -16.66
C ASN A 538 -12.94 32.74 -15.88
N ALA A 539 -12.16 33.59 -16.56
CA ALA A 539 -11.43 34.71 -15.93
C ALA A 539 -12.32 35.89 -15.52
N SER A 540 -13.63 35.83 -15.79
CA SER A 540 -14.60 36.75 -15.19
C SER A 540 -14.98 36.37 -13.77
N ASN A 541 -14.73 35.13 -13.36
CA ASN A 541 -14.98 34.66 -12.00
C ASN A 541 -13.76 34.97 -11.13
N ASN A 542 -13.97 35.51 -9.94
CA ASN A 542 -12.93 35.71 -8.95
C ASN A 542 -12.37 34.37 -8.44
N ASP A 543 -11.08 34.40 -8.12
CA ASP A 543 -10.33 33.26 -7.63
C ASP A 543 -10.94 32.61 -6.39
N ILE A 544 -11.03 31.27 -6.40
CA ILE A 544 -11.47 30.49 -5.24
C ILE A 544 -10.28 30.14 -4.36
N LEU A 545 -10.41 30.41 -3.06
CA LEU A 545 -9.45 30.01 -2.03
C LEU A 545 -10.10 29.06 -1.03
N ILE A 546 -9.56 27.85 -0.90
CA ILE A 546 -10.06 26.84 0.03
C ILE A 546 -8.95 26.46 1.01
N GLY A 547 -9.27 26.45 2.30
CA GLY A 547 -8.41 25.88 3.35
C GLY A 547 -8.98 24.60 3.92
N ILE A 548 -8.11 23.70 4.35
CA ILE A 548 -8.51 22.49 5.08
C ILE A 548 -7.50 22.15 6.17
N ILE A 549 -8.02 21.72 7.32
CA ILE A 549 -7.28 20.98 8.33
C ILE A 549 -7.98 19.64 8.48
N ARG A 550 -7.29 18.57 8.07
CA ARG A 550 -7.80 17.19 8.13
C ARG A 550 -7.05 16.39 9.19
N THR A 551 -7.77 15.74 10.09
CA THR A 551 -7.19 14.79 11.04
C THR A 551 -7.61 13.38 10.66
N THR A 552 -6.65 12.48 10.49
CA THR A 552 -6.89 11.10 10.06
C THR A 552 -6.44 10.14 11.14
N PHE A 553 -7.33 9.21 11.49
CA PHE A 553 -7.11 8.11 12.42
C PHE A 553 -7.10 6.79 11.65
N SER A 554 -6.09 5.95 11.89
CA SER A 554 -5.94 4.63 11.27
C SER A 554 -5.71 3.58 12.35
N PHE A 555 -6.42 2.45 12.30
CA PHE A 555 -6.34 1.41 13.33
C PHE A 555 -6.64 0.00 12.81
#